data_AF-A0A8C6TZI0-F1
#
_entry.id   AF-A0A8C6TZI0-F1
#
_cell.length_a   1.000
_cell.length_b   1.000
_cell.length_c   1.000
_cell.angle_alpha   90.00
_cell.angle_beta   90.00
_cell.angle_gamma   90.00
#
_symmetry.space_group_name_H-M   'P 1'
#
loop_
_entity.id
_entity.type
_entity.pdbx_description
1 polymer ?
#
loop_
_entity_poly.entity_id
_entity_poly.type
_entity_poly.pdbx_seq_one_letter_code
_entity_poly.pdbx_strand_id
1 'polypeptide(L)'
;MNHQSQGEVFVHPLSNPGVAEEANRAGDYNLAAEIYSCQLQDLPQPDRGLCLRKADSLARAGRISEALESYCTAAGICKLQPRELPLLVETIAKSLREKELGLPWTIQSQSSGGSSSQCFLRSSMVLLPFYFFLDLFSCRLCRCLLHEPATLECGHTFCKRCLDEGASVECAQCKHKLPNNTSLRRINVLLSSLVDKLFATESAVRRLWIEGEQQWRERNLKAALDKYNEAVELGKSSSVLHGF
;
A
#
# COMPACT_ATOMS: atom_id res chain seq x y z
N MET A 1 16.48 -38.10 1.92
CA MET A 1 17.64 -37.48 2.62
C MET A 1 17.89 -36.12 1.98
N ASN A 2 18.25 -35.14 2.81
CA ASN A 2 18.12 -33.69 2.58
C ASN A 2 18.67 -33.17 1.24
N HIS A 3 17.85 -32.35 0.54
CA HIS A 3 18.37 -31.27 -0.30
C HIS A 3 18.62 -30.05 0.60
N GLN A 4 19.86 -29.54 0.60
CA GLN A 4 20.21 -28.32 1.31
C GLN A 4 20.51 -27.23 0.28
N SER A 5 19.59 -26.27 0.13
CA SER A 5 19.76 -25.11 -0.75
C SER A 5 20.72 -24.12 -0.11
N GLN A 6 21.95 -24.02 -0.64
CA GLN A 6 22.83 -22.91 -0.30
C GLN A 6 22.36 -21.66 -1.06
N GLY A 7 21.89 -20.66 -0.31
CA GLY A 7 21.71 -19.32 -0.85
C GLY A 7 23.06 -18.64 -0.88
N GLU A 8 23.67 -18.53 -2.05
CA GLU A 8 24.93 -17.80 -2.22
C GLU A 8 24.70 -16.31 -1.96
N VAL A 9 25.18 -15.85 -0.80
CA VAL A 9 25.24 -14.43 -0.48
C VAL A 9 26.46 -13.86 -1.18
N PHE A 10 26.28 -13.34 -2.40
CA PHE A 10 27.30 -12.54 -3.07
C PHE A 10 27.50 -11.23 -2.30
N VAL A 11 28.46 -11.21 -1.37
CA VAL A 11 28.94 -10.00 -0.69
C VAL A 11 30.17 -9.49 -1.44
N HIS A 12 30.14 -8.23 -1.88
CA HIS A 12 31.31 -7.61 -2.50
C HIS A 12 32.44 -7.44 -1.45
N PRO A 13 33.73 -7.71 -1.77
CA PRO A 13 34.80 -7.78 -0.75
C PRO A 13 35.07 -6.50 0.07
N LEU A 14 34.52 -5.35 -0.36
CA LEU A 14 34.65 -4.06 0.32
C LEU A 14 33.49 -3.74 1.26
N SER A 15 32.39 -4.50 1.21
CA SER A 15 31.27 -4.33 2.12
C SER A 15 31.61 -4.95 3.48
N ASN A 16 31.87 -4.11 4.48
CA ASN A 16 31.85 -4.52 5.89
C ASN A 16 30.46 -4.22 6.48
N PRO A 17 29.47 -5.12 6.36
CA PRO A 17 28.12 -4.87 6.87
C PRO A 17 28.06 -4.78 8.40
N GLY A 18 29.09 -5.25 9.12
CA GLY A 18 29.08 -5.34 10.58
C GLY A 18 28.85 -4.00 11.29
N VAL A 19 29.39 -2.89 10.78
CA VAL A 19 29.21 -1.57 11.41
C VAL A 19 27.76 -1.08 11.29
N ALA A 20 27.12 -1.27 10.14
CA ALA A 20 25.73 -0.91 9.91
C ALA A 20 24.74 -1.89 10.58
N GLU A 21 25.13 -3.15 10.72
CA GLU A 21 24.40 -4.14 11.53
C GLU A 21 24.46 -3.79 13.03
N GLU A 22 25.59 -3.32 13.54
CA GLU A 22 25.73 -2.88 14.94
C GLU A 22 24.93 -1.60 15.21
N ALA A 23 24.96 -0.62 14.31
CA ALA A 23 24.11 0.56 14.40
C ALA A 23 22.61 0.20 14.42
N ASN A 24 22.18 -0.75 13.57
CA ASN A 24 20.83 -1.32 13.62
C ASN A 24 20.52 -2.01 14.95
N ARG A 25 21.47 -2.75 15.53
CA ARG A 25 21.30 -3.43 16.83
C ARG A 25 21.22 -2.44 18.00
N ALA A 26 21.96 -1.35 17.92
CA ALA A 26 21.91 -0.23 18.88
C ALA A 26 20.63 0.62 18.75
N GLY A 27 19.82 0.42 17.69
CA GLY A 27 18.60 1.17 17.42
C GLY A 27 18.82 2.48 16.65
N ASP A 28 20.05 2.79 16.23
CA ASP A 28 20.34 3.97 15.41
C ASP A 28 20.15 3.65 13.91
N TYR A 29 18.87 3.59 13.54
CA TYR A 29 18.45 3.25 12.18
C TYR A 29 18.80 4.32 11.14
N ASN A 30 18.97 5.58 11.55
CA ASN A 30 19.40 6.66 10.66
C ASN A 30 20.88 6.50 10.32
N LEU A 31 21.74 6.34 11.33
CA LEU A 31 23.16 6.09 11.13
C LEU A 31 23.38 4.81 10.29
N ALA A 32 22.64 3.74 10.56
CA ALA A 32 22.71 2.52 9.76
C ALA A 32 22.35 2.75 8.28
N ALA A 33 21.31 3.53 8.00
CA ALA A 33 20.91 3.89 6.64
C ALA A 33 21.94 4.78 5.92
N GLU A 34 22.63 5.65 6.66
CA GLU A 34 23.73 6.47 6.15
C GLU A 34 24.96 5.62 5.81
N ILE A 35 25.37 4.70 6.70
CA ILE A 35 26.48 3.77 6.44
C ILE A 35 26.20 2.93 5.19
N TYR A 36 24.99 2.36 5.05
CA TYR A 36 24.62 1.63 3.83
C TYR A 36 24.55 2.53 2.59
N SER A 37 24.26 3.83 2.74
CA SER A 37 24.28 4.78 1.63
C SER A 37 25.71 5.07 1.15
N CYS A 38 26.67 5.24 2.07
CA CYS A 38 28.08 5.37 1.72
C CYS A 38 28.59 4.11 1.03
N GLN A 39 28.32 2.93 1.59
CA GLN A 39 28.72 1.65 0.98
C GLN A 39 28.13 1.43 -0.43
N LEU A 40 26.96 2.00 -0.72
CA LEU A 40 26.36 1.97 -2.06
C LEU A 40 26.97 3.01 -3.03
N GLN A 41 27.52 4.12 -2.53
CA GLN A 41 28.21 5.13 -3.34
C GLN A 41 29.60 4.68 -3.79
N ASP A 42 30.28 3.87 -2.96
CA ASP A 42 31.59 3.29 -3.27
C ASP A 42 31.54 2.16 -4.34
N LEU A 43 30.34 1.73 -4.74
CA LEU A 43 30.15 0.65 -5.70
C LEU A 43 29.77 1.19 -7.10
N PRO A 44 30.33 0.62 -8.19
CA PRO A 44 30.02 1.07 -9.56
C PRO A 44 28.60 0.71 -10.02
N GLN A 45 27.93 -0.21 -9.32
CA GLN A 45 26.52 -0.56 -9.51
C GLN A 45 25.90 -0.82 -8.13
N PRO A 46 24.61 -0.50 -7.92
CA PRO A 46 23.95 -0.72 -6.64
C PRO A 46 23.90 -2.22 -6.31
N ASP A 47 24.39 -2.59 -5.12
CA ASP A 47 24.23 -3.96 -4.62
C ASP A 47 22.81 -4.17 -4.07
N ARG A 48 22.15 -5.26 -4.51
CA ARG A 48 20.78 -5.58 -4.11
C ARG A 48 20.65 -5.83 -2.61
N GLY A 49 21.65 -6.48 -1.99
CA GLY A 49 21.64 -6.79 -0.56
C GLY A 49 21.74 -5.53 0.29
N LEU A 50 22.66 -4.62 -0.05
CA LEU A 50 22.81 -3.31 0.59
C LEU A 50 21.57 -2.43 0.38
N CYS A 51 20.98 -2.42 -0.83
CA CYS A 51 19.72 -1.69 -1.07
C CYS A 51 18.59 -2.16 -0.15
N LEU A 52 18.43 -3.48 0.05
CA LEU A 52 17.43 -4.03 0.98
C LEU A 52 17.72 -3.66 2.44
N ARG A 53 18.97 -3.79 2.89
CA ARG A 53 19.37 -3.46 4.28
C ARG A 53 19.24 -1.97 4.58
N LYS A 54 19.55 -1.11 3.60
CA LYS A 54 19.27 0.33 3.64
C LYS A 54 17.77 0.59 3.74
N ALA A 55 16.95 -0.06 2.90
CA ALA A 55 15.51 0.09 2.91
C ALA A 55 14.88 -0.31 4.25
N ASP A 56 15.31 -1.43 4.82
CA ASP A 56 14.91 -1.90 6.16
C ASP A 56 15.25 -0.88 7.25
N SER A 57 16.46 -0.30 7.20
CA SER A 57 16.93 0.69 8.17
C SER A 57 16.12 2.00 8.05
N LEU A 58 15.90 2.50 6.83
CA LEU A 58 15.06 3.67 6.56
C LEU A 58 13.60 3.44 6.99
N ALA A 59 13.07 2.24 6.81
CA ALA A 59 11.74 1.88 7.29
C ALA A 59 11.66 2.00 8.82
N ARG A 60 12.59 1.37 9.57
CA ARG A 60 12.64 1.49 11.04
C ARG A 60 12.84 2.92 11.53
N ALA A 61 13.56 3.76 10.76
CA ALA A 61 13.71 5.19 11.02
C ALA A 61 12.44 6.03 10.72
N GLY A 62 11.35 5.43 10.23
CA GLY A 62 10.11 6.13 9.84
C GLY A 62 10.18 6.83 8.48
N ARG A 63 11.31 6.72 7.76
CA ARG A 63 11.59 7.37 6.46
C ARG A 63 11.04 6.53 5.30
N ILE A 64 9.74 6.26 5.35
CA ILE A 64 9.05 5.31 4.45
C ILE A 64 9.26 5.63 2.96
N SER A 65 9.26 6.90 2.56
CA SER A 65 9.46 7.28 1.15
C SER A 65 10.83 6.84 0.61
N GLU A 66 11.91 7.14 1.35
CA GLU A 66 13.27 6.76 0.97
C GLU A 66 13.52 5.25 1.11
N ALA A 67 12.82 4.61 2.05
CA ALA A 67 12.79 3.16 2.16
C ALA A 67 12.18 2.52 0.89
N LEU A 68 11.03 3.03 0.42
CA LEU A 68 10.39 2.59 -0.81
C LEU A 68 11.27 2.80 -2.04
N GLU A 69 11.94 3.94 -2.16
CA GLU A 69 12.94 4.18 -3.22
C GLU A 69 14.04 3.11 -3.20
N SER A 70 14.58 2.80 -2.02
CA SER A 70 15.64 1.79 -1.83
C SER A 70 15.16 0.36 -2.14
N TYR A 71 13.92 0.00 -1.76
CA TYR A 71 13.30 -1.27 -2.18
C TYR A 71 13.08 -1.32 -3.70
N CYS A 72 12.68 -0.21 -4.33
CA CYS A 72 12.51 -0.12 -5.78
C CYS A 72 13.85 -0.28 -6.52
N THR A 73 14.96 0.27 -6.01
CA THR A 73 16.31 -0.01 -6.55
C THR A 73 16.63 -1.51 -6.49
N ALA A 74 16.40 -2.16 -5.34
CA ALA A 74 16.60 -3.61 -5.21
C ALA A 74 15.69 -4.42 -6.16
N ALA A 75 14.44 -4.00 -6.34
CA ALA A 75 13.48 -4.62 -7.26
C ALA A 75 13.89 -4.52 -8.73
N GLY A 76 14.51 -3.40 -9.11
CA GLY A 76 15.05 -3.17 -10.45
C GLY A 76 16.21 -4.10 -10.83
N ILE A 77 16.99 -4.55 -9.84
CA ILE A 77 18.05 -5.55 -10.02
C ILE A 77 17.43 -6.96 -10.09
N CYS A 78 16.58 -7.32 -9.13
CA CYS A 78 15.84 -8.58 -9.15
C CYS A 78 14.55 -8.52 -8.33
N LYS A 79 13.46 -9.05 -8.90
CA LYS A 79 12.10 -9.04 -8.32
C LYS A 79 12.10 -9.38 -6.83
N LEU A 80 11.50 -8.49 -6.05
CA LEU A 80 11.28 -8.67 -4.62
C LEU A 80 10.40 -9.89 -4.34
N GLN A 81 10.74 -10.62 -3.29
CA GLN A 81 9.97 -11.74 -2.75
C GLN A 81 9.14 -11.27 -1.55
N PRO A 82 7.95 -11.83 -1.30
CA PRO A 82 7.12 -11.43 -0.15
C PRO A 82 7.82 -11.52 1.22
N ARG A 83 8.81 -12.42 1.36
CA ARG A 83 9.65 -12.59 2.55
C ARG A 83 10.63 -11.44 2.82
N GLU A 84 10.87 -10.56 1.85
CA GLU A 84 11.79 -9.41 1.94
C GLU A 84 11.07 -8.10 2.33
N LEU A 85 9.75 -8.14 2.46
CA LEU A 85 8.88 -7.00 2.77
C LEU A 85 8.16 -7.01 4.14
N PRO A 86 8.24 -8.02 5.05
CA PRO A 86 7.48 -7.99 6.31
C PRO A 86 7.72 -6.74 7.14
N LEU A 87 8.97 -6.28 7.24
CA LEU A 87 9.34 -5.10 8.03
C LEU A 87 8.72 -3.81 7.48
N LEU A 88 8.76 -3.61 6.15
CA LEU A 88 8.11 -2.49 5.49
C LEU A 88 6.60 -2.51 5.74
N VAL A 89 5.97 -3.67 5.55
CA VAL A 89 4.53 -3.84 5.74
C VAL A 89 4.13 -3.60 7.20
N GLU A 90 4.88 -4.13 8.16
CA GLU A 90 4.67 -3.92 9.59
C GLU A 90 4.80 -2.44 9.97
N THR A 91 5.85 -1.77 9.48
CA THR A 91 6.12 -0.35 9.76
C THR A 91 5.06 0.56 9.14
N ILE A 92 4.65 0.29 7.88
CA ILE A 92 3.55 1.01 7.24
C ILE A 92 2.25 0.78 8.01
N ALA A 93 1.93 -0.46 8.37
CA ALA A 93 0.71 -0.78 9.12
C ALA A 93 0.73 -0.15 10.53
N LYS A 94 1.89 -0.04 11.18
CA LYS A 94 2.06 0.68 12.45
C LYS A 94 1.82 2.19 12.26
N SER A 95 2.51 2.80 11.29
CA SER A 95 2.35 4.22 10.95
C SER A 95 0.91 4.60 10.57
N LEU A 96 0.19 3.71 9.87
CA LEU A 96 -1.22 3.90 9.55
C LEU A 96 -2.09 3.83 10.81
N ARG A 97 -1.93 2.81 11.66
CA ARG A 97 -2.66 2.73 12.95
C ARG A 97 -2.42 3.96 13.84
N GLU A 98 -1.19 4.46 13.90
CA GLU A 98 -0.84 5.65 14.68
C GLU A 98 -1.48 6.92 14.12
N LYS A 99 -1.51 7.08 12.79
CA LYS A 99 -2.09 8.27 12.11
C LYS A 99 -3.62 8.24 11.99
N GLU A 100 -4.24 7.07 11.84
CA GLU A 100 -5.68 6.93 11.62
C GLU A 100 -6.49 6.85 12.92
N LEU A 101 -5.89 6.43 14.05
CA LEU A 101 -6.66 6.15 15.28
C LEU A 101 -6.37 7.07 16.46
N GLY A 102 -5.16 7.64 16.59
CA GLY A 102 -4.78 8.41 17.78
C GLY A 102 -4.88 7.62 19.10
N LEU A 103 -5.00 6.29 19.04
CA LEU A 103 -5.18 5.41 20.18
C LEU A 103 -3.81 4.99 20.74
N PRO A 104 -3.55 5.18 22.05
CA PRO A 104 -2.27 4.81 22.64
C PRO A 104 -2.13 3.28 22.74
N TRP A 105 -1.26 2.72 21.90
CA TRP A 105 -0.85 1.33 21.98
C TRP A 105 -0.05 1.09 23.27
N THR A 106 -0.71 0.53 24.28
CA THR A 106 -0.06 0.17 25.54
C THR A 106 0.67 -1.17 25.39
N ILE A 107 1.96 -1.13 25.09
CA ILE A 107 2.88 -2.20 25.52
C ILE A 107 3.51 -1.75 26.84
N GLN A 108 3.38 -2.61 27.84
CA GLN A 108 4.10 -2.46 29.10
C GLN A 108 5.58 -2.78 28.90
N SER A 109 6.43 -1.76 28.99
CA SER A 109 7.76 -1.90 29.60
C SER A 109 8.20 -0.56 30.21
N GLN A 110 8.49 -0.61 31.51
CA GLN A 110 9.16 0.46 32.26
C GLN A 110 10.61 0.56 31.72
N SER A 111 11.37 1.67 31.69
CA SER A 111 11.23 3.06 32.17
C SER A 111 12.17 3.96 31.31
N SER A 112 12.44 5.26 31.49
CA SER A 112 12.19 6.26 32.55
C SER A 112 12.27 7.69 31.98
N GLY A 113 11.58 8.66 32.60
CA GLY A 113 12.05 10.04 32.79
C GLY A 113 12.13 11.03 31.62
N GLY A 114 11.38 12.15 31.73
CA GLY A 114 11.97 13.46 31.41
C GLY A 114 11.27 14.35 30.36
N SER A 115 10.60 15.38 30.89
CA SER A 115 10.31 16.68 30.25
C SER A 115 9.15 16.80 29.23
N SER A 116 8.30 17.77 29.56
CA SER A 116 7.09 18.18 28.85
C SER A 116 7.38 19.13 27.69
N SER A 117 6.87 18.80 26.50
CA SER A 117 6.62 19.76 25.41
C SER A 117 5.25 19.49 24.79
N GLN A 118 4.20 20.14 25.30
CA GLN A 118 2.89 20.15 24.65
C GLN A 118 2.95 21.05 23.41
N CYS A 119 3.19 20.49 22.23
CA CYS A 119 2.97 21.20 20.97
C CYS A 119 1.50 21.08 20.55
N PHE A 120 0.72 22.13 20.84
CA PHE A 120 -0.64 22.27 20.34
C PHE A 120 -0.64 22.47 18.82
N LEU A 121 -1.14 21.49 18.06
CA LEU A 121 -1.65 21.71 16.70
C LEU A 121 -3.06 21.12 16.58
N ARG A 122 -4.03 21.88 17.11
CA ARG A 122 -5.46 21.64 16.94
C ARG A 122 -5.98 22.51 15.80
N SER A 123 -6.79 21.91 14.91
CA SER A 123 -7.62 22.58 13.90
C SER A 123 -6.90 23.40 12.81
N SER A 124 -6.44 22.73 11.73
CA SER A 124 -6.77 23.08 10.34
C SER A 124 -6.15 22.10 9.32
N MET A 125 -6.86 21.01 8.97
CA MET A 125 -6.61 20.20 7.75
C MET A 125 -7.69 19.09 7.58
N VAL A 126 -8.93 19.48 7.26
CA VAL A 126 -10.08 18.53 7.26
C VAL A 126 -10.54 18.09 5.85
N LEU A 127 -9.96 18.63 4.77
CA LEU A 127 -10.39 18.32 3.39
C LEU A 127 -9.33 17.69 2.47
N LEU A 128 -8.03 17.95 2.69
CA LEU A 128 -6.96 17.42 1.83
C LEU A 128 -6.75 15.89 1.93
N PRO A 129 -6.84 15.24 3.11
CA PRO A 129 -6.62 13.80 3.19
C PRO A 129 -7.66 13.00 2.39
N PHE A 130 -8.95 13.38 2.50
CA PHE A 130 -10.06 12.58 1.96
C PHE A 130 -9.98 12.43 0.44
N TYR A 131 -9.87 13.53 -0.31
CA TYR A 131 -9.74 13.48 -1.77
C TYR A 131 -8.46 12.77 -2.25
N PHE A 132 -7.36 12.87 -1.49
CA PHE A 132 -6.11 12.17 -1.81
C PHE A 132 -6.23 10.66 -1.62
N PHE A 133 -6.85 10.21 -0.51
CA PHE A 133 -7.09 8.78 -0.28
C PHE A 133 -8.12 8.20 -1.27
N LEU A 134 -9.15 8.95 -1.69
CA LEU A 134 -10.06 8.52 -2.76
C LEU A 134 -9.32 8.25 -4.08
N ASP A 135 -8.31 9.05 -4.45
CA ASP A 135 -7.55 8.83 -5.68
C ASP A 135 -6.66 7.57 -5.63
N LEU A 136 -6.13 7.22 -4.44
CA LEU A 136 -5.39 5.98 -4.23
C LEU A 136 -6.27 4.73 -4.41
N PHE A 137 -7.50 4.77 -3.91
CA PHE A 137 -8.47 3.67 -4.03
C PHE A 137 -9.41 3.79 -5.25
N SER A 138 -9.08 4.65 -6.22
CA SER A 138 -9.86 4.82 -7.45
C SER A 138 -9.36 3.93 -8.59
N CYS A 139 -10.29 3.25 -9.25
CA CYS A 139 -10.04 2.51 -10.48
C CYS A 139 -9.69 3.49 -11.61
N ARG A 140 -8.50 3.37 -12.19
CA ARG A 140 -8.02 4.30 -13.23
C ARG A 140 -8.74 4.17 -14.59
N LEU A 141 -9.57 3.14 -14.78
CA LEU A 141 -10.43 2.97 -15.95
C LEU A 141 -11.77 3.73 -15.80
N CYS A 142 -12.56 3.41 -14.77
CA CYS A 142 -13.88 4.03 -14.57
C CYS A 142 -13.85 5.31 -13.72
N ARG A 143 -12.72 5.65 -13.10
CA ARG A 143 -12.52 6.81 -12.20
C ARG A 143 -13.47 6.85 -11.00
N CYS A 144 -13.89 5.68 -10.54
CA CYS A 144 -14.68 5.51 -9.32
C CYS A 144 -13.89 4.68 -8.31
N LEU A 145 -14.33 4.69 -7.05
CA LEU A 145 -13.86 3.78 -6.01
C LEU A 145 -13.82 2.33 -6.51
N LEU A 146 -12.73 1.63 -6.18
CA LEU A 146 -12.49 0.24 -6.54
C LEU A 146 -13.61 -0.67 -6.00
N HIS A 147 -14.16 -1.50 -6.88
CA HIS A 147 -15.10 -2.57 -6.54
C HIS A 147 -14.58 -3.87 -7.17
N GLU A 148 -14.53 -4.93 -6.37
CA GLU A 148 -13.76 -6.15 -6.68
C GLU A 148 -12.35 -5.81 -7.24
N PRO A 149 -11.49 -5.09 -6.48
CA PRO A 149 -10.16 -4.71 -6.94
C PRO A 149 -9.36 -5.94 -7.40
N ALA A 150 -8.84 -5.91 -8.62
CA ALA A 150 -7.94 -6.92 -9.17
C ALA A 150 -6.59 -6.26 -9.49
N THR A 151 -5.53 -6.77 -8.86
CA THR A 151 -4.16 -6.28 -9.02
C THR A 151 -3.45 -7.07 -10.11
N LEU A 152 -2.91 -6.38 -11.11
CA LEU A 152 -2.16 -6.97 -12.22
C LEU A 152 -0.72 -7.31 -11.80
N GLU A 153 -0.01 -8.14 -12.58
CA GLU A 153 1.40 -8.50 -12.30
C GLU A 153 2.35 -7.29 -12.25
N CYS A 154 1.98 -6.18 -12.90
CA CYS A 154 2.68 -4.89 -12.82
C CYS A 154 2.33 -4.03 -11.59
N GLY A 155 1.60 -4.56 -10.60
CA GLY A 155 1.20 -3.87 -9.36
C GLY A 155 0.00 -2.93 -9.47
N HIS A 156 -0.37 -2.48 -10.67
CA HIS A 156 -1.54 -1.62 -10.88
C HIS A 156 -2.86 -2.35 -10.62
N THR A 157 -3.81 -1.67 -9.99
CA THR A 157 -5.09 -2.25 -9.54
C THR A 157 -6.28 -1.53 -10.16
N PHE A 158 -7.28 -2.31 -10.59
CA PHE A 158 -8.49 -1.84 -11.27
C PHE A 158 -9.71 -2.63 -10.76
N CYS A 159 -10.94 -2.17 -10.99
CA CYS A 159 -12.10 -3.04 -10.78
C CYS A 159 -12.02 -4.24 -11.71
N LYS A 160 -12.25 -5.46 -11.21
CA LYS A 160 -12.29 -6.68 -12.02
C LYS A 160 -13.20 -6.53 -13.25
N ARG A 161 -14.43 -6.05 -13.04
CA ARG A 161 -15.40 -5.78 -14.12
C ARG A 161 -14.83 -4.90 -15.24
N CYS A 162 -14.09 -3.84 -14.90
CA CYS A 162 -13.49 -2.95 -15.90
C CYS A 162 -12.36 -3.60 -16.70
N LEU A 163 -11.66 -4.58 -16.12
CA LEU A 163 -10.64 -5.36 -16.83
C LEU A 163 -11.24 -6.43 -17.74
N ASP A 164 -12.36 -7.02 -17.32
CA ASP A 164 -13.08 -8.05 -18.08
C ASP A 164 -13.85 -7.42 -19.26
N GLU A 165 -14.58 -6.33 -19.03
CA GLU A 165 -15.30 -5.57 -20.06
C GLU A 165 -14.36 -4.89 -21.08
N GLY A 166 -13.18 -4.44 -20.63
CA GLY A 166 -12.23 -3.70 -21.47
C GLY A 166 -11.42 -4.55 -22.44
N ALA A 167 -11.49 -5.89 -22.36
CA ALA A 167 -10.77 -6.88 -23.19
C ALA A 167 -9.26 -6.60 -23.40
N SER A 168 -8.64 -5.81 -22.52
CA SER A 168 -7.32 -5.24 -22.81
C SER A 168 -6.20 -6.23 -22.52
N VAL A 169 -5.32 -6.37 -23.52
CA VAL A 169 -4.09 -7.17 -23.48
C VAL A 169 -2.92 -6.43 -22.83
N GLU A 170 -3.13 -5.19 -22.36
CA GLU A 170 -2.10 -4.36 -21.71
C GLU A 170 -2.65 -3.59 -20.50
N CYS A 171 -1.77 -3.27 -19.55
CA CYS A 171 -2.09 -2.39 -18.44
C CYS A 171 -2.32 -0.95 -18.96
N ALA A 172 -3.48 -0.37 -18.66
CA ALA A 172 -3.84 0.98 -19.09
C ALA A 172 -2.91 2.09 -18.56
N GLN A 173 -2.17 1.84 -17.47
CA GLN A 173 -1.24 2.81 -16.87
C GLN A 173 0.20 2.67 -17.38
N CYS A 174 0.75 1.46 -17.42
CA CYS A 174 2.18 1.23 -17.70
C CYS A 174 2.47 0.36 -18.93
N LYS A 175 1.44 0.02 -19.73
CA LYS A 175 1.55 -0.77 -20.98
C LYS A 175 2.15 -2.17 -20.85
N HIS A 176 2.27 -2.68 -19.61
CA HIS A 176 2.70 -4.05 -19.35
C HIS A 176 1.69 -5.05 -19.95
N LYS A 177 2.18 -6.01 -20.74
CA LYS A 177 1.34 -7.03 -21.37
C LYS A 177 0.67 -7.91 -20.31
N LEU A 178 -0.60 -8.20 -20.50
CA LEU A 178 -1.39 -9.03 -19.59
C LEU A 178 -1.52 -10.45 -20.18
N PRO A 179 -1.59 -11.49 -19.35
CA PRO A 179 -1.83 -12.83 -19.85
C PRO A 179 -3.20 -12.91 -20.53
N ASN A 180 -3.26 -13.57 -21.70
CA ASN A 180 -4.49 -13.70 -22.49
C ASN A 180 -5.66 -14.41 -21.76
N ASN A 181 -5.39 -15.07 -20.63
CA ASN A 181 -6.40 -15.77 -19.85
C ASN A 181 -7.00 -14.84 -18.77
N THR A 182 -8.22 -14.34 -19.02
CA THR A 182 -8.99 -13.49 -18.10
C THR A 182 -9.22 -14.14 -16.74
N SER A 183 -9.27 -15.48 -16.67
CA SER A 183 -9.42 -16.26 -15.42
C SER A 183 -8.34 -15.97 -14.36
N LEU A 184 -7.20 -15.37 -14.75
CA LEU A 184 -6.11 -15.01 -13.83
C LEU A 184 -6.35 -13.70 -13.08
N ARG A 185 -7.37 -12.90 -13.45
CA ARG A 185 -7.74 -11.61 -12.83
C ARG A 185 -8.44 -11.83 -11.48
N ARG A 186 -7.68 -12.32 -10.50
CA ARG A 186 -8.14 -12.60 -9.13
C ARG A 186 -8.41 -11.32 -8.35
N ILE A 187 -9.43 -11.36 -7.50
CA ILE A 187 -9.78 -10.27 -6.58
C ILE A 187 -8.75 -10.20 -5.44
N ASN A 188 -8.23 -9.00 -5.20
CA ASN A 188 -7.38 -8.67 -4.07
C ASN A 188 -8.25 -8.42 -2.83
N VAL A 189 -8.54 -9.50 -2.10
CA VAL A 189 -9.42 -9.48 -0.91
C VAL A 189 -8.94 -8.54 0.21
N LEU A 190 -7.63 -8.24 0.27
CA LEU A 190 -7.07 -7.28 1.22
C LEU A 190 -7.46 -5.84 0.83
N LEU A 191 -7.33 -5.48 -0.45
CA LEU A 191 -7.81 -4.18 -0.93
C LEU A 191 -9.33 -4.04 -0.84
N SER A 192 -10.10 -5.11 -1.11
CA SER A 192 -11.55 -5.10 -0.84
C SER A 192 -11.83 -4.77 0.63
N SER A 193 -11.20 -5.51 1.56
CA SER A 193 -11.37 -5.33 3.00
C SER A 193 -10.91 -3.96 3.52
N LEU A 194 -9.93 -3.33 2.87
CA LEU A 194 -9.50 -1.97 3.20
C LEU A 194 -10.49 -0.93 2.67
N VAL A 195 -10.97 -1.09 1.43
CA VAL A 195 -11.98 -0.20 0.84
C VAL A 195 -13.29 -0.23 1.64
N ASP A 196 -13.79 -1.42 1.99
CA ASP A 196 -15.02 -1.57 2.79
C ASP A 196 -14.86 -1.03 4.22
N LYS A 197 -13.64 -0.94 4.77
CA LYS A 197 -13.38 -0.39 6.12
C LYS A 197 -13.15 1.12 6.13
N LEU A 198 -12.38 1.63 5.18
CA LEU A 198 -12.01 3.05 5.10
C LEU A 198 -13.11 3.91 4.46
N PHE A 199 -13.93 3.31 3.60
CA PHE A 199 -14.99 3.98 2.83
C PHE A 199 -16.29 3.17 2.90
N ALA A 200 -16.74 2.82 4.12
CA ALA A 200 -17.86 1.90 4.32
C ALA A 200 -19.15 2.34 3.59
N THR A 201 -19.45 3.64 3.61
CA THR A 201 -20.64 4.19 2.92
C THR A 201 -20.43 4.24 1.41
N GLU A 202 -19.29 4.76 0.94
CA GLU A 202 -19.02 4.96 -0.48
C GLU A 202 -18.84 3.62 -1.22
N SER A 203 -18.27 2.61 -0.56
CA SER A 203 -18.15 1.24 -1.09
C SER A 203 -19.50 0.53 -1.19
N ALA A 204 -20.39 0.72 -0.21
CA ALA A 204 -21.76 0.23 -0.26
C ALA A 204 -22.59 0.95 -1.36
N VAL A 205 -22.52 2.28 -1.44
CA VAL A 205 -23.11 3.07 -2.55
C VAL A 205 -22.59 2.56 -3.89
N ARG A 206 -21.27 2.34 -4.02
CA ARG A 206 -20.64 1.85 -5.25
C ARG A 206 -21.15 0.45 -5.65
N ARG A 207 -21.37 -0.43 -4.67
CA ARG A 207 -21.94 -1.77 -4.85
C ARG A 207 -23.37 -1.70 -5.39
N LEU A 208 -24.22 -0.89 -4.76
CA LEU A 208 -25.62 -0.67 -5.19
C LEU A 208 -25.71 -0.09 -6.61
N TRP A 209 -24.84 0.85 -6.98
CA TRP A 209 -24.73 1.35 -8.35
C TRP A 209 -24.37 0.25 -9.36
N ILE A 210 -23.49 -0.69 -8.99
CA ILE A 210 -23.07 -1.80 -9.88
C ILE A 210 -24.18 -2.85 -10.00
N GLU A 211 -24.88 -3.17 -8.92
CA GLU A 211 -26.08 -4.01 -8.92
C GLU A 211 -27.20 -3.41 -9.80
N GLY A 212 -27.45 -2.09 -9.67
CA GLY A 212 -28.42 -1.37 -10.50
C GLY A 212 -28.06 -1.40 -11.99
N GLU A 213 -26.77 -1.26 -12.33
CA GLU A 213 -26.29 -1.36 -13.71
C GLU A 213 -26.46 -2.77 -14.29
N GLN A 214 -26.25 -3.82 -13.49
CA GLN A 214 -26.54 -5.20 -13.89
C GLN A 214 -28.03 -5.39 -14.18
N GLN A 215 -28.91 -4.98 -13.26
CA GLN A 215 -30.37 -5.07 -13.46
C GLN A 215 -30.84 -4.28 -14.69
N TRP A 216 -30.22 -3.13 -14.97
CA TRP A 216 -30.51 -2.33 -16.17
C TRP A 216 -30.12 -3.06 -17.46
N ARG A 217 -28.95 -3.71 -17.51
CA ARG A 217 -28.52 -4.53 -18.65
C ARG A 217 -29.44 -5.75 -18.87
N GLU A 218 -29.93 -6.35 -17.79
CA GLU A 218 -30.93 -7.42 -17.78
C GLU A 218 -32.35 -6.92 -18.15
N ARG A 219 -32.52 -5.62 -18.44
CA ARG A 219 -33.80 -4.92 -18.73
C ARG A 219 -34.81 -4.90 -17.57
N ASN A 220 -34.40 -5.25 -16.36
CA ASN A 220 -35.22 -5.12 -15.16
C ASN A 220 -35.17 -3.68 -14.62
N LEU A 221 -35.79 -2.76 -15.38
CA LEU A 221 -35.72 -1.32 -15.12
C LEU A 221 -36.22 -0.90 -13.73
N LYS A 222 -37.19 -1.63 -13.17
CA LYS A 222 -37.71 -1.36 -11.82
C LYS A 222 -36.66 -1.66 -10.76
N ALA A 223 -36.11 -2.88 -10.74
CA ALA A 223 -35.07 -3.25 -9.78
C ALA A 223 -33.80 -2.40 -9.93
N ALA A 224 -33.46 -2.00 -11.16
CA ALA A 224 -32.37 -1.06 -11.41
C ALA A 224 -32.62 0.32 -10.75
N LEU A 225 -33.81 0.88 -10.94
CA LEU A 225 -34.20 2.16 -10.32
C LEU A 225 -34.25 2.07 -8.80
N ASP A 226 -34.81 0.99 -8.25
CA ASP A 226 -34.85 0.74 -6.81
C ASP A 226 -33.42 0.73 -6.22
N LYS A 227 -32.47 0.07 -6.91
CA LYS A 227 -31.05 0.04 -6.52
C LYS A 227 -30.34 1.40 -6.62
N TYR A 228 -30.62 2.18 -7.66
CA TYR A 228 -30.06 3.54 -7.76
C TYR A 228 -30.62 4.47 -6.68
N ASN A 229 -31.91 4.37 -6.35
CA ASN A 229 -32.52 5.13 -5.25
C ASN A 229 -31.89 4.73 -3.89
N GLU A 230 -31.73 3.43 -3.62
CA GLU A 230 -31.05 2.92 -2.42
C GLU A 230 -29.63 3.52 -2.29
N ALA A 231 -28.88 3.58 -3.40
CA ALA A 231 -27.55 4.17 -3.45
C ALA A 231 -27.54 5.68 -3.20
N VAL A 232 -28.55 6.41 -3.70
CA VAL A 232 -28.67 7.86 -3.50
C VAL A 232 -29.02 8.21 -2.05
N GLU A 233 -29.96 7.50 -1.43
CA GLU A 233 -30.32 7.74 -0.01
C GLU A 233 -29.18 7.38 0.94
N LEU A 234 -28.45 6.30 0.65
CA LEU A 234 -27.25 5.94 1.42
C LEU A 234 -26.13 7.00 1.26
N GLY A 235 -25.93 7.53 0.05
CA GLY A 235 -24.97 8.61 -0.21
C GLY A 235 -25.30 9.91 0.54
N LYS A 236 -26.58 10.32 0.57
CA LYS A 236 -27.05 11.47 1.37
C LYS A 236 -26.80 11.28 2.87
N SER A 237 -26.92 10.05 3.36
CA SER A 237 -26.65 9.72 4.77
C SER A 237 -25.18 9.96 5.14
N SER A 238 -24.23 9.80 4.20
CA SER A 238 -22.81 10.14 4.39
C SER A 238 -22.58 11.66 4.44
N SER A 239 -23.19 12.43 3.53
CA SER A 239 -22.96 13.89 3.46
C SER A 239 -23.58 14.67 4.63
N VAL A 240 -24.60 14.11 5.30
CA VAL A 240 -25.13 14.68 6.56
C VAL A 240 -24.16 14.55 7.74
N LEU A 241 -23.22 13.60 7.71
CA LEU A 241 -22.16 13.45 8.73
C LEU A 241 -20.91 14.32 8.46
N HIS A 242 -20.75 14.79 7.22
CA HIS A 242 -19.67 15.70 6.79
C HIS A 242 -20.27 17.00 6.24
N GLY A 243 -20.95 17.73 7.13
CA GLY A 243 -21.75 18.91 6.80
C GLY A 243 -21.03 19.98 5.99
N PHE A 244 -21.79 20.57 5.06
CA PHE A 244 -21.47 21.78 4.30
C PHE A 244 -21.35 23.02 5.20
#